data_AF-A0A0Q8HMD3-F1
#
_entry.id   AF-A0A0Q8HMD3-F1
#
_cell.length_a   1.000
_cell.length_b   1.000
_cell.length_c   1.000
_cell.angle_alpha   90.00
_cell.angle_beta   90.00
_cell.angle_gamma   90.00
#
_symmetry.space_group_name_H-M   'P 1'
#
loop_
_entity.id
_entity.type
_entity.pdbx_description
1 polymer ?
#
loop_
_entity_poly.entity_id
_entity_poly.type
_entity_poly.pdbx_seq_one_letter_code
_entity_poly.pdbx_strand_id
1 'polypeptide(L)' 'METVVVPERGQWAVDVVVVFEDEVIRRRIQTYRTERLAHISADLIKRIALRDLPGGPING' A
#
# COMPACT_ATOMS: atom_id res chain seq x y z
N MET A 1 -3.90 1.43 -7.65
CA MET A 1 -3.86 0.95 -6.25
C MET A 1 -3.16 1.97 -5.38
N GLU A 2 -3.51 2.02 -4.10
CA GLU A 2 -2.97 2.93 -3.10
C GLU A 2 -2.59 2.15 -1.84
N THR A 3 -1.52 2.57 -1.17
CA THR A 3 -1.13 2.01 0.13
C THR A 3 -1.38 3.08 1.19
N VAL A 4 -2.25 2.80 2.14
CA VAL A 4 -2.67 3.74 3.18
C VAL A 4 -2.21 3.28 4.55
N VAL A 5 -1.76 4.24 5.36
CA VAL A 5 -1.43 4.04 6.77
C VAL A 5 -2.58 4.62 7.59
N VAL A 6 -3.18 3.79 8.45
CA VAL A 6 -4.30 4.21 9.31
C VAL A 6 -4.08 3.83 10.76
N PRO A 7 -4.52 4.65 11.73
CA PRO A 7 -4.50 4.27 13.14
C PRO A 7 -5.47 3.11 13.40
N GLU A 8 -5.04 2.14 14.20
CA GLU A 8 -5.76 0.91 14.52
C GLU A 8 -5.46 0.51 15.97
N ARG A 9 -6.39 0.75 16.91
CA ARG A 9 -6.30 0.30 18.32
C ARG A 9 -4.93 0.57 18.98
N GLY A 10 -4.40 1.79 18.83
CA GLY A 10 -3.10 2.19 19.39
C GLY A 10 -1.88 1.70 18.58
N GLN A 11 -2.12 1.12 17.41
CA GLN A 11 -1.12 0.72 16.43
C GLN A 11 -1.41 1.42 15.09
N TRP A 12 -0.63 1.08 14.07
CA TRP A 12 -0.71 1.65 12.73
C TRP A 12 -0.83 0.53 11.71
N ALA A 13 -1.99 0.41 11.07
CA ALA A 13 -2.25 -0.57 10.03
C ALA A 13 -1.81 -0.03 8.67
N VAL A 14 -1.19 -0.90 7.87
CA VAL A 14 -0.96 -0.68 6.45
C VAL A 14 -2.02 -1.48 5.70
N ASP A 15 -2.87 -0.76 4.97
CA ASP A 15 -3.86 -1.36 4.08
C ASP A 15 -3.51 -1.01 2.63
N VAL A 16 -3.79 -1.94 1.72
CA VAL A 16 -3.74 -1.70 0.27
C VAL A 16 -5.17 -1.57 -0.23
N VAL A 17 -5.43 -0.49 -0.97
CA VAL A 17 -6.72 -0.17 -1.59
C VAL A 17 -6.55 -0.29 -3.10
N VAL A 18 -7.36 -1.13 -3.73
CA VAL A 18 -7.44 -1.28 -5.17
C VAL A 18 -8.83 -0.84 -5.60
N VAL A 19 -8.88 0.12 -6.52
CA VAL A 19 -10.11 0.61 -7.12
C VAL A 19 -10.20 0.00 -8.52
N PHE A 20 -11.29 -0.71 -8.77
CA PHE A 20 -11.74 -1.17 -10.07
C PHE A 20 -12.94 -0.31 -10.51
N GLU A 21 -13.42 -0.50 -11.75
CA GLU A 21 -14.58 0.26 -12.25
C GLU A 21 -15.84 -0.02 -11.42
N ASP A 22 -16.01 -1.26 -10.96
CA ASP A 22 -17.23 -1.70 -10.25
C ASP A 22 -17.06 -1.80 -8.73
N GLU A 23 -15.82 -1.87 -8.22
CA GLU A 23 -15.59 -2.13 -6.81
C GLU A 23 -14.31 -1.51 -6.24
N VAL A 24 -14.32 -1.33 -4.93
CA VAL A 24 -13.14 -0.93 -4.15
C VAL A 24 -12.79 -2.05 -3.20
N ILE A 25 -11.63 -2.68 -3.41
CA ILE A 25 -11.10 -3.71 -2.52
C ILE A 25 -10.11 -3.05 -1.55
N ARG A 26 -10.36 -3.17 -0.25
CA ARG A 26 -9.41 -2.79 0.80
C ARG A 26 -8.94 -4.01 1.55
N ARG A 27 -7.63 -4.23 1.57
CA ARG A 27 -7.01 -5.37 2.26
C ARG A 27 -5.93 -4.92 3.22
N ARG A 28 -6.01 -5.42 4.45
CA ARG A 28 -4.95 -5.25 5.43
C ARG A 28 -3.73 -6.10 5.10
N ILE A 29 -2.57 -5.47 5.15
CA ILE A 29 -1.28 -6.15 5.00
C ILE A 29 -0.72 -6.53 6.36
N GLN A 30 -0.54 -5.53 7.25
CA GLN A 30 0.07 -5.73 8.55
C GLN A 30 -0.22 -4.55 9.49
N THR A 31 -0.05 -4.75 10.81
CA THR A 31 -0.06 -3.68 11.81
C THR A 31 1.32 -3.47 12.43
N TYR A 32 1.67 -2.21 12.70
CA TYR A 32 2.96 -1.79 13.25
C TYR A 32 2.78 -0.99 14.55
N ARG A 33 3.76 -1.10 15.44
CA ARG A 33 3.74 -0.40 16.74
C ARG A 33 3.91 1.12 16.63
N THR A 34 4.49 1.62 15.54
CA THR A 34 4.72 3.06 15.33
C THR A 34 4.35 3.47 13.91
N GLU A 35 3.92 4.72 13.76
CA GLU A 35 3.54 5.32 12.48
C GLU A 35 4.70 5.27 11.48
N ARG A 36 5.91 5.58 11.94
CA ARG A 36 7.12 5.57 11.12
C ARG A 36 7.40 4.19 10.51
N LEU A 37 7.21 3.12 11.27
CA LEU A 37 7.41 1.75 10.75
C LEU A 37 6.34 1.40 9.70
N ALA A 38 5.09 1.81 9.92
CA ALA A 38 4.03 1.63 8.94
C ALA A 38 4.33 2.37 7.63
N HIS A 39 4.80 3.62 7.69
CA HIS A 39 5.17 4.38 6.49
C HIS A 39 6.35 3.77 5.74
N ILE A 40 7.41 3.33 6.43
CA ILE A 40 8.53 2.65 5.80
C ILE A 40 8.04 1.41 5.02
N SER A 41 7.16 0.61 5.64
CA SER A 41 6.61 -0.55 4.94
C SER A 41 5.69 -0.15 3.79
N ALA A 42 4.86 0.88 3.95
CA ALA A 42 3.96 1.35 2.90
C ALA A 42 4.73 1.84 1.67
N ASP A 43 5.83 2.57 1.88
CA ASP A 43 6.72 3.05 0.82
C ASP A 43 7.39 1.90 0.07
N LEU A 44 7.83 0.85 0.77
CA LEU A 44 8.40 -0.34 0.15
C LEU A 44 7.37 -1.07 -0.72
N ILE A 45 6.16 -1.27 -0.19
CA ILE A 45 5.05 -1.91 -0.93
C ILE A 45 4.73 -1.10 -2.19
N LYS A 46 4.62 0.23 -2.07
CA LYS A 46 4.36 1.12 -3.20
C LYS A 46 5.44 0.98 -4.28
N ARG A 47 6.73 0.97 -3.90
CA ARG A 47 7.84 0.83 -4.85
C ARG A 47 7.82 -0.52 -5.58
N ILE A 48 7.59 -1.61 -4.86
CA ILE A 48 7.56 -2.96 -5.46
C ILE A 48 6.40 -3.07 -6.43
N ALA A 49 5.20 -2.64 -6.04
CA ALA A 49 4.04 -2.73 -6.91
C ALA A 49 4.12 -1.79 -8.12
N LEU A 50 4.77 -0.62 -8.00
CA LEU A 50 5.06 0.25 -9.14
C LEU A 50 6.04 -0.40 -10.13
N ARG A 51 6.98 -1.20 -9.64
CA ARG A 51 7.92 -1.94 -10.49
C ARG A 51 7.27 -3.13 -11.20
N ASP A 52 6.34 -3.81 -10.54
CA ASP A 52 5.75 -5.07 -11.02
C ASP A 52 4.48 -4.85 -11.87
N LEU A 53 4.10 -3.59 -12.15
CA LEU A 53 3.01 -3.25 -13.08
C LEU A 53 3.39 -3.61 -14.54
N PRO A 54 2.53 -4.31 -15.30
CA PRO A 54 2.78 -4.61 -16.71
C PRO A 54 2.81 -3.29 -17.50
N GLY A 55 3.96 -2.99 -18.12
CA GLY A 55 4.22 -1.70 -18.78
C GLY A 55 5.41 -0.94 -18.20
N GLY A 56 6.52 -1.65 -17.90
CA GLY A 56 7.82 -1.04 -17.58
C GLY A 56 8.21 0.06 -18.58
N PRO A 57 9.17 0.93 -18.24
CA PRO A 57 9.29 2.27 -18.82
C PRO A 57 9.08 2.29 -20.34
N ILE A 58 8.10 3.09 -20.79
CA ILE A 58 7.81 3.41 -22.20
C ILE A 58 8.88 4.30 -22.84
N ASN A 59 10.15 3.93 -22.69
CA ASN A 59 11.26 4.54 -23.39
C ASN A 59 12.01 3.43 -24.15
N GLY A 60 11.49 3.13 -25.34
CA GLY A 60 12.28 2.68 -26.48
C GLY A 60 12.59 3.88 -27.36
#